data_AF-A0A166SSW2-F1
#
_entry.id   AF-A0A166SSW2-F1
#
_cell.length_a   1.000
_cell.length_b   1.000
_cell.length_c   1.000
_cell.angle_alpha   90.00
_cell.angle_beta   90.00
_cell.angle_gamma   90.00
#
_symmetry.space_group_name_H-M   'P 1'
#
loop_
_entity.id
_entity.type
_entity.pdbx_description
1 polymer ?
#
loop_
_entity_poly.entity_id
_entity_poly.type
_entity_poly.pdbx_seq_one_letter_code
_entity_poly.pdbx_strand_id
1 'polypeptide(L)'
;MRGLFWLNAALSTTSFVAKAVSGATPIDDLDVISQHWGQITPYHDNKPDYFGVEQVGLPDGCGIEQVHVLHRHAQRYPTSYIEDGGFMETFAAKLINFTAAHPDADFKGPLDFLNTWSYELGQGPLEGTLTAPGSVTEFTSGVRFWNEYGRLLYNATAGQPRYNASLVGDTKPVLRTTSQTRILQSAQYWATGFFGFDSADNYDLFVIPEGGVENNTLASYDACKNDGNSSMYYLGDYAAINYIPHYLQPARNRIAAYMPEGFELNVNDTYGIQEICAYEVAAFGTSDFCSLFTLAEWEGFEYSTDLAYYGDYSFGNPTGRAQGIGYVQELLARLMNQTISVSNSSVNSTLDSDPATFPLGQPFYLDMSHDDILVSVVTALSIEYFKEDLPFTQFPPDPKRHFILSHLTPFGTRLETEVLGCASANPTAKTKASTTYTLGQNGYKADNAPHKFIRMRWNQGILPLSTIPGGHCERLDGLCPMANFITSQANASALANYQYACFGNYTFEGPEFVKDGTVFQS
;
A
#
# COMPACT_ATOMS: atom_id res chain seq x y z
N MET A 1 -9.88 -60.01 -14.61
CA MET A 1 -9.34 -58.64 -14.73
C MET A 1 -10.06 -57.78 -13.69
N ARG A 2 -9.41 -57.53 -12.55
CA ARG A 2 -9.91 -56.70 -11.45
C ARG A 2 -9.23 -55.33 -11.58
N GLY A 3 -10.00 -54.28 -11.84
CA GLY A 3 -9.53 -52.89 -11.84
C GLY A 3 -9.98 -52.20 -10.55
N LEU A 4 -9.03 -51.96 -9.65
CA LEU A 4 -9.17 -51.13 -8.45
C LEU A 4 -9.25 -49.66 -8.88
N PHE A 5 -10.34 -48.97 -8.55
CA PHE A 5 -10.37 -47.51 -8.46
C PHE A 5 -10.08 -47.12 -7.01
N TRP A 6 -8.92 -46.51 -6.78
CA TRP A 6 -8.56 -45.91 -5.50
C TRP A 6 -9.17 -44.50 -5.42
N LEU A 7 -9.98 -44.27 -4.38
CA LEU A 7 -10.31 -42.93 -3.89
C LEU A 7 -9.03 -42.32 -3.30
N ASN A 8 -8.56 -41.20 -3.86
CA ASN A 8 -7.63 -40.32 -3.15
C ASN A 8 -8.45 -39.28 -2.38
N ALA A 9 -8.62 -39.53 -1.08
CA ALA A 9 -8.98 -38.50 -0.12
C ALA A 9 -7.74 -37.63 0.13
N ALA A 10 -7.73 -36.42 -0.43
CA ALA A 10 -6.76 -35.39 -0.05
C ALA A 10 -7.14 -34.87 1.35
N LEU A 11 -6.52 -35.45 2.38
CA LEU A 11 -6.54 -34.92 3.73
C LEU A 11 -5.66 -33.68 3.79
N SER A 12 -6.31 -32.55 4.07
CA SER A 12 -5.72 -31.32 4.58
C SER A 12 -4.72 -31.61 5.70
N THR A 13 -3.44 -31.39 5.42
CA THR A 13 -2.38 -31.31 6.43
C THR A 13 -1.69 -29.95 6.34
N THR A 14 -2.43 -28.88 6.64
CA THR A 14 -1.86 -27.60 7.05
C THR A 14 -1.78 -27.59 8.57
N SER A 15 -0.65 -28.03 9.13
CA SER A 15 -0.08 -27.57 10.40
C SER A 15 1.12 -28.46 10.76
N PHE A 16 2.16 -27.83 11.29
CA PHE A 16 3.40 -28.38 11.85
C PHE A 16 4.59 -28.60 10.90
N VAL A 17 5.18 -27.50 10.40
CA VAL A 17 6.65 -27.31 10.44
C VAL A 17 6.98 -25.85 10.80
N ALA A 18 6.60 -25.41 12.00
CA ALA A 18 7.28 -24.31 12.67
C ALA A 18 8.01 -24.91 13.86
N LYS A 19 9.12 -25.60 13.56
CA LYS A 19 9.99 -26.18 14.58
C LYS A 19 11.42 -25.90 14.15
N ALA A 20 11.95 -24.78 14.63
CA ALA A 20 13.38 -24.46 14.70
C ALA A 20 14.18 -24.93 13.48
N VAL A 21 13.90 -24.36 12.31
CA VAL A 21 14.96 -24.18 11.33
C VAL A 21 15.92 -23.21 12.00
N SER A 22 17.16 -23.63 12.20
CA SER A 22 18.20 -22.75 12.72
C SER A 22 18.16 -21.45 11.92
N GLY A 23 18.04 -20.29 12.59
CA GLY A 23 18.15 -18.95 11.96
C GLY A 23 19.54 -18.64 11.40
N ALA A 24 20.27 -19.66 10.95
CA ALA A 24 21.63 -19.62 10.44
C ALA A 24 21.73 -20.12 9.00
N THR A 25 20.69 -20.75 8.44
CA THR A 25 20.71 -21.26 7.06
C THR A 25 19.93 -20.32 6.14
N PRO A 26 20.50 -19.89 5.01
CA PRO A 26 19.77 -19.14 4.01
C PRO A 26 18.53 -19.90 3.50
N ILE A 27 17.50 -19.16 3.11
CA ILE A 27 16.26 -19.68 2.53
C ILE A 27 15.99 -19.02 1.19
N ASP A 28 15.39 -19.77 0.26
CA ASP A 28 15.13 -19.34 -1.12
C ASP A 28 13.66 -19.52 -1.54
N ASP A 29 12.79 -19.89 -0.60
CA ASP A 29 11.35 -20.01 -0.84
C ASP A 29 10.73 -18.61 -1.00
N LEU A 30 10.47 -18.23 -2.26
CA LEU A 30 9.92 -16.93 -2.62
C LEU A 30 8.57 -16.64 -1.96
N ASP A 31 7.71 -17.65 -1.75
CA ASP A 31 6.41 -17.47 -1.10
C ASP A 31 6.55 -17.07 0.38
N VAL A 32 7.69 -17.41 0.98
CA VAL A 32 8.04 -17.06 2.36
C VAL A 32 8.76 -15.72 2.40
N ILE A 33 9.86 -15.55 1.65
CA ILE A 33 10.68 -14.35 1.78
C ILE A 33 10.02 -13.11 1.20
N SER A 34 9.12 -13.24 0.21
CA SER A 34 8.44 -12.10 -0.39
C SER A 34 7.47 -11.40 0.57
N GLN A 35 7.09 -12.05 1.68
CA GLN A 35 6.26 -11.45 2.74
C GLN A 35 7.06 -10.53 3.67
N HIS A 36 8.33 -10.29 3.35
CA HIS A 36 9.26 -9.50 4.16
C HIS A 36 10.00 -8.47 3.31
N TRP A 37 9.42 -8.03 2.20
CA TRP A 37 10.03 -7.06 1.28
C TRP A 37 9.42 -5.67 1.40
N GLY A 38 8.71 -5.37 2.49
CA GLY A 38 8.11 -4.07 2.73
C GLY A 38 7.26 -3.59 1.55
N GLN A 39 7.55 -2.39 1.08
CA GLN A 39 6.89 -1.76 -0.07
C GLN A 39 7.14 -2.45 -1.42
N ILE A 40 8.14 -3.33 -1.53
CA ILE A 40 8.49 -4.04 -2.78
C ILE A 40 7.73 -5.38 -2.87
N THR A 41 7.08 -5.80 -1.78
CA THR A 41 6.26 -7.00 -1.69
C THR A 41 5.24 -7.06 -2.84
N PRO A 42 5.16 -8.16 -3.61
CA PRO A 42 4.09 -8.38 -4.57
C PRO A 42 2.71 -8.31 -3.88
N TYR A 43 1.72 -7.77 -4.59
CA TYR A 43 0.36 -7.66 -4.04
C TYR A 43 -0.15 -9.00 -3.52
N HIS A 44 -0.69 -8.99 -2.30
CA HIS A 44 -1.51 -10.07 -1.77
C HIS A 44 -2.64 -9.50 -0.92
N ASP A 45 -3.76 -10.22 -0.83
CA ASP A 45 -4.85 -9.84 0.07
C ASP A 45 -4.45 -10.21 1.51
N ASN A 46 -4.61 -9.26 2.43
CA ASN A 46 -4.70 -9.54 3.85
C ASN A 46 -5.94 -10.40 4.11
N LYS A 47 -5.84 -11.28 5.11
CA LYS A 47 -7.04 -11.94 5.63
C LYS A 47 -8.02 -10.88 6.13
N PRO A 48 -9.35 -11.08 5.97
CA PRO A 48 -10.33 -10.09 6.40
C PRO A 48 -10.22 -9.66 7.87
N ASP A 49 -9.72 -10.54 8.74
CA ASP A 49 -9.54 -10.35 10.18
C ASP A 49 -8.11 -9.94 10.59
N TYR A 50 -7.22 -9.68 9.63
CA TYR A 50 -5.80 -9.42 9.88
C TYR A 50 -5.54 -8.30 10.91
N PHE A 51 -6.29 -7.19 10.82
CA PHE A 51 -6.16 -6.05 11.74
C PHE A 51 -7.02 -6.18 13.02
N GLY A 52 -7.36 -7.40 13.42
CA GLY A 52 -8.04 -7.69 14.69
C GLY A 52 -9.57 -7.56 14.67
N VAL A 53 -10.19 -7.31 13.52
CA VAL A 53 -11.66 -7.29 13.37
C VAL A 53 -12.17 -8.70 13.09
N GLU A 54 -12.68 -9.39 14.12
CA GLU A 54 -13.11 -10.79 13.99
C GLU A 54 -14.46 -10.98 13.26
N GLN A 55 -15.33 -9.96 13.27
CA GLN A 55 -16.66 -10.05 12.66
C GLN A 55 -16.66 -9.50 11.23
N VAL A 56 -16.23 -10.33 10.27
CA VAL A 56 -15.90 -9.83 8.91
C VAL A 56 -17.05 -9.89 7.89
N GLY A 57 -18.16 -10.53 8.24
CA GLY A 57 -19.30 -10.74 7.35
C GLY A 57 -20.17 -9.49 7.20
N LEU A 58 -20.69 -9.28 5.99
CA LEU A 58 -21.72 -8.26 5.76
C LEU A 58 -23.03 -8.67 6.49
N PRO A 59 -23.57 -7.83 7.39
CA PRO A 59 -24.81 -8.16 8.10
C PRO A 59 -26.01 -8.40 7.17
N ASP A 60 -26.99 -9.17 7.64
CA ASP A 60 -28.24 -9.36 6.89
C ASP A 60 -29.04 -8.04 6.84
N GLY A 61 -29.69 -7.79 5.72
CA GLY A 61 -30.37 -6.52 5.45
C GLY A 61 -29.45 -5.33 5.14
N CYS A 62 -28.14 -5.55 5.00
CA CYS A 62 -27.16 -4.55 4.57
C CYS A 62 -26.64 -4.81 3.15
N GLY A 63 -26.41 -3.76 2.36
CA GLY A 63 -25.91 -3.86 0.99
C GLY A 63 -24.93 -2.72 0.67
N ILE A 64 -24.02 -2.98 -0.27
CA ILE A 64 -23.05 -1.98 -0.74
C ILE A 64 -23.73 -1.01 -1.70
N GLU A 65 -23.58 0.28 -1.44
CA GLU A 65 -24.21 1.35 -2.21
C GLU A 65 -23.20 2.25 -2.92
N GLN A 66 -21.99 2.39 -2.35
CA GLN A 66 -20.90 3.14 -2.95
C GLN A 66 -19.55 2.64 -2.44
N VAL A 67 -18.48 2.76 -3.24
CA VAL A 67 -17.11 2.41 -2.83
C VAL A 67 -16.11 3.47 -3.29
N HIS A 68 -15.24 3.93 -2.40
CA HIS A 68 -14.11 4.81 -2.72
C HIS A 68 -12.83 4.00 -2.66
N VAL A 69 -12.01 4.06 -3.71
CA VAL A 69 -10.75 3.32 -3.79
C VAL A 69 -9.60 4.30 -3.94
N LEU A 70 -8.73 4.36 -2.92
CA LEU A 70 -7.41 4.97 -3.04
C LEU A 70 -6.40 3.85 -3.32
N HIS A 71 -5.72 3.91 -4.46
CA HIS A 71 -4.97 2.79 -5.02
C HIS A 71 -3.53 3.17 -5.35
N ARG A 72 -2.55 2.45 -4.80
CA ARG A 72 -1.13 2.59 -5.13
C ARG A 72 -0.86 2.01 -6.52
N HIS A 73 0.09 2.56 -7.26
CA HIS A 73 0.66 1.87 -8.42
C HIS A 73 1.23 0.47 -8.10
N ALA A 74 1.43 -0.34 -9.13
CA ALA A 74 1.96 -1.70 -9.01
C ALA A 74 3.48 -1.76 -9.28
N GLN A 75 3.99 -2.97 -9.53
CA GLN A 75 5.42 -3.27 -9.67
C GLN A 75 6.07 -2.33 -10.69
N ARG A 76 7.15 -1.69 -10.27
CA ARG A 76 7.95 -0.76 -11.06
C ARG A 76 9.43 -1.13 -10.96
N TYR A 77 10.23 -0.53 -11.84
CA TYR A 77 11.67 -0.49 -11.63
C TYR A 77 12.01 0.38 -10.41
N PRO A 78 13.19 0.15 -9.79
CA PRO A 78 13.68 0.97 -8.68
C PRO A 78 13.84 2.45 -9.07
N THR A 79 13.96 3.31 -8.06
CA THR A 79 14.35 4.71 -8.22
C THR A 79 15.75 4.96 -7.68
N SER A 80 16.32 6.12 -7.96
CA SER A 80 17.67 6.49 -7.49
C SER A 80 17.73 6.88 -6.00
N TYR A 81 16.61 6.87 -5.27
CA TYR A 81 16.58 7.11 -3.83
C TYR A 81 17.31 6.01 -3.05
N ILE A 82 17.93 6.37 -1.92
CA ILE A 82 18.88 5.53 -1.20
C ILE A 82 18.31 4.13 -0.88
N GLU A 83 17.11 4.06 -0.30
CA GLU A 83 16.43 2.83 0.12
C GLU A 83 15.42 2.27 -0.91
N ASP A 84 15.50 2.75 -2.15
CA ASP A 84 14.61 2.31 -3.24
C ASP A 84 15.37 1.98 -4.54
N GLY A 85 16.71 1.98 -4.48
CA GLY A 85 17.60 1.63 -5.60
C GLY A 85 19.02 2.18 -5.49
N GLY A 86 19.26 3.23 -4.70
CA GLY A 86 20.57 3.84 -4.57
C GLY A 86 21.66 2.90 -4.02
N PHE A 87 21.33 2.06 -3.04
CA PHE A 87 22.26 1.01 -2.56
C PHE A 87 22.51 -0.07 -3.61
N MET A 88 21.50 -0.44 -4.39
CA MET A 88 21.60 -1.40 -5.50
C MET A 88 22.53 -0.90 -6.59
N GLU A 89 22.34 0.34 -7.03
CA GLU A 89 23.17 1.00 -8.05
C GLU A 89 24.62 1.12 -7.59
N THR A 90 24.84 1.47 -6.33
CA THR A 90 26.18 1.56 -5.73
C THR A 90 26.89 0.20 -5.75
N PHE A 91 26.19 -0.87 -5.34
CA PHE A 91 26.75 -2.23 -5.40
C PHE A 91 27.02 -2.68 -6.85
N ALA A 92 26.08 -2.45 -7.76
CA ALA A 92 26.22 -2.82 -9.17
C ALA A 92 27.42 -2.11 -9.83
N ALA A 93 27.56 -0.79 -9.62
CA ALA A 93 28.68 -0.01 -10.13
C ALA A 93 30.02 -0.51 -9.57
N LYS A 94 30.05 -0.86 -8.28
CA LYS A 94 31.23 -1.43 -7.63
C LYS A 94 31.62 -2.78 -8.21
N LEU A 95 30.66 -3.66 -8.46
CA LEU A 95 30.86 -4.97 -9.09
C LEU A 95 31.41 -4.83 -10.52
N ILE A 96 30.81 -3.94 -11.32
CA ILE A 96 31.24 -3.67 -12.71
C ILE A 96 32.67 -3.11 -12.73
N ASN A 97 32.98 -2.13 -11.88
CA ASN A 97 34.31 -1.53 -11.84
C ASN A 97 35.38 -2.55 -11.39
N PHE A 98 35.05 -3.40 -10.42
CA PHE A 98 35.98 -4.42 -9.94
C PHE A 98 36.29 -5.47 -11.01
N THR A 99 35.27 -6.02 -11.65
CA THR A 99 35.42 -7.06 -12.71
C THR A 99 36.16 -6.52 -13.94
N ALA A 100 35.95 -5.26 -14.30
CA ALA A 100 36.72 -4.60 -15.35
C ALA A 100 38.21 -4.43 -15.01
N ALA A 101 38.52 -4.15 -13.74
CA ALA A 101 39.89 -3.97 -13.26
C ALA A 101 40.61 -5.30 -12.98
N HIS A 102 39.87 -6.37 -12.70
CA HIS A 102 40.40 -7.70 -12.34
C HIS A 102 39.75 -8.79 -13.20
N PRO A 103 40.08 -8.87 -14.51
CA PRO A 103 39.42 -9.80 -15.44
C PRO A 103 39.66 -11.28 -15.13
N ASP A 104 40.68 -11.59 -14.31
CA ASP A 104 41.00 -12.95 -13.86
C ASP A 104 40.41 -13.27 -12.47
N ALA A 105 39.73 -12.32 -11.83
CA ALA A 105 39.06 -12.54 -10.55
C ALA A 105 37.68 -13.17 -10.79
N ASP A 106 37.45 -14.32 -10.16
CA ASP A 106 36.20 -15.05 -10.27
C ASP A 106 35.45 -15.04 -8.93
N PHE A 107 34.14 -14.83 -8.99
CA PHE A 107 33.24 -15.14 -7.89
C PHE A 107 33.01 -16.65 -7.82
N LYS A 108 32.86 -17.19 -6.60
CA LYS A 108 32.75 -18.65 -6.38
C LYS A 108 31.62 -18.99 -5.40
N GLY A 109 31.24 -20.27 -5.38
CA GLY A 109 30.25 -20.78 -4.45
C GLY A 109 28.87 -20.15 -4.71
N PRO A 110 28.17 -19.64 -3.67
CA PRO A 110 26.85 -19.02 -3.83
C PRO A 110 26.89 -17.72 -4.66
N LEU A 111 28.06 -17.17 -4.96
CA LEU A 111 28.23 -15.95 -5.77
C LEU A 111 28.68 -16.22 -7.21
N ASP A 112 28.79 -17.49 -7.64
CA ASP A 112 29.29 -17.85 -8.97
C ASP A 112 28.49 -17.20 -10.12
N PHE A 113 27.20 -16.96 -9.90
CA PHE A 113 26.32 -16.28 -10.87
C PHE A 113 26.76 -14.83 -11.18
N LEU A 114 27.48 -14.17 -10.27
CA LEU A 114 27.98 -12.80 -10.46
C LEU A 114 29.01 -12.70 -11.60
N ASN A 115 29.62 -13.81 -12.02
CA ASN A 115 30.53 -13.84 -13.17
C ASN A 115 29.81 -13.55 -14.51
N THR A 116 28.49 -13.76 -14.56
CA THR A 116 27.66 -13.56 -15.76
C THR A 116 26.49 -12.61 -15.53
N TRP A 117 26.28 -12.16 -14.30
CA TRP A 117 25.21 -11.26 -13.96
C TRP A 117 25.43 -9.87 -14.56
N SER A 118 24.35 -9.25 -15.03
CA SER A 118 24.30 -7.86 -15.46
C SER A 118 23.15 -7.14 -14.77
N TYR A 119 23.35 -5.86 -14.47
CA TYR A 119 22.32 -5.05 -13.83
C TYR A 119 21.27 -4.59 -14.86
N GLU A 120 20.10 -5.24 -14.86
CA GLU A 120 19.02 -5.01 -15.83
C GLU A 120 17.81 -4.25 -15.26
N LEU A 121 17.88 -3.77 -14.01
CA LEU A 121 16.75 -3.20 -13.26
C LEU A 121 16.39 -1.75 -13.65
N GLY A 122 16.27 -1.48 -14.95
CA GLY A 122 15.69 -0.23 -15.47
C GLY A 122 16.44 1.02 -15.04
N GLN A 123 17.45 1.41 -15.82
CA GLN A 123 18.25 2.62 -15.58
C GLN A 123 17.83 3.77 -16.49
N GLY A 124 18.13 5.01 -16.07
CA GLY A 124 17.88 6.21 -16.86
C GLY A 124 16.40 6.39 -17.20
N PRO A 125 15.99 6.36 -18.49
CA PRO A 125 14.59 6.59 -18.87
C PRO A 125 13.60 5.52 -18.38
N LEU A 126 14.08 4.37 -17.88
CA LEU A 126 13.25 3.31 -17.33
C LEU A 126 13.13 3.39 -15.79
N GLU A 127 13.87 4.29 -15.14
CA GLU A 127 13.83 4.47 -13.68
C GLU A 127 12.40 4.73 -13.21
N GLY A 128 11.96 4.01 -12.18
CA GLY A 128 10.62 4.16 -11.60
C GLY A 128 9.46 3.84 -12.54
N THR A 129 9.69 3.33 -13.75
CA THR A 129 8.61 3.02 -14.70
C THR A 129 7.88 1.73 -14.33
N LEU A 130 6.59 1.66 -14.65
CA LEU A 130 5.77 0.47 -14.39
C LEU A 130 6.29 -0.71 -15.22
N THR A 131 6.47 -1.87 -14.58
CA THR A 131 6.92 -3.08 -15.26
C THR A 131 5.75 -3.82 -15.91
N ALA A 132 6.05 -4.80 -16.77
CA ALA A 132 5.01 -5.65 -17.35
C ALA A 132 4.24 -6.46 -16.28
N PRO A 133 4.89 -7.07 -15.25
CA PRO A 133 4.16 -7.62 -14.10
C PRO A 133 3.26 -6.59 -13.39
N GLY A 134 3.72 -5.34 -13.24
CA GLY A 134 2.92 -4.25 -12.69
C GLY A 134 1.62 -4.00 -13.45
N SER A 135 1.71 -4.01 -14.78
CA SER A 135 0.54 -3.87 -15.65
C SER A 135 -0.49 -5.00 -15.45
N VAL A 136 -0.03 -6.23 -15.21
CA VAL A 136 -0.89 -7.39 -14.93
C VAL A 136 -1.58 -7.27 -13.56
N THR A 137 -0.86 -6.82 -12.54
CA THR A 137 -1.39 -6.58 -11.20
C THR A 137 -2.56 -5.58 -11.25
N GLU A 138 -2.40 -4.46 -11.97
CA GLU A 138 -3.42 -3.41 -12.08
C GLU A 138 -4.64 -3.87 -12.88
N PHE A 139 -4.41 -4.53 -14.02
CA PHE A 139 -5.50 -5.12 -14.80
C PHE A 139 -6.31 -6.10 -13.94
N THR A 140 -5.62 -6.96 -13.18
CA THR A 140 -6.27 -7.93 -12.28
C THR A 140 -7.03 -7.24 -11.15
N SER A 141 -6.51 -6.13 -10.61
CA SER A 141 -7.20 -5.30 -9.62
C SER A 141 -8.51 -4.73 -10.16
N GLY A 142 -8.52 -4.20 -11.38
CA GLY A 142 -9.75 -3.73 -12.03
C GLY A 142 -10.80 -4.83 -12.24
N VAL A 143 -10.36 -6.01 -12.71
CA VAL A 143 -11.23 -7.19 -12.86
C VAL A 143 -11.80 -7.64 -11.51
N ARG A 144 -10.97 -7.65 -10.46
CA ARG A 144 -11.38 -7.98 -9.10
C ARG A 144 -12.43 -7.01 -8.58
N PHE A 145 -12.20 -5.70 -8.73
CA PHE A 145 -13.15 -4.67 -8.30
C PHE A 145 -14.50 -4.83 -9.01
N TRP A 146 -14.52 -5.17 -10.30
CA TRP A 146 -15.77 -5.53 -11.00
C TRP A 146 -16.50 -6.71 -10.33
N ASN A 147 -15.76 -7.78 -10.03
CA ASN A 147 -16.32 -9.01 -9.47
C ASN A 147 -16.80 -8.86 -8.03
N GLU A 148 -16.21 -7.96 -7.24
CA GLU A 148 -16.58 -7.80 -5.84
C GLU A 148 -17.61 -6.68 -5.62
N TYR A 149 -17.41 -5.55 -6.31
CA TYR A 149 -18.19 -4.33 -6.12
C TYR A 149 -18.97 -3.93 -7.37
N GLY A 150 -18.31 -3.86 -8.53
CA GLY A 150 -18.89 -3.31 -9.76
C GLY A 150 -20.20 -3.97 -10.16
N ARG A 151 -20.26 -5.31 -10.15
CA ARG A 151 -21.49 -6.04 -10.46
C ARG A 151 -22.65 -5.77 -9.50
N LEU A 152 -22.36 -5.44 -8.24
CA LEU A 152 -23.39 -5.11 -7.25
C LEU A 152 -23.87 -3.67 -7.44
N LEU A 153 -22.94 -2.74 -7.59
CA LEU A 153 -23.18 -1.31 -7.77
C LEU A 153 -23.96 -1.01 -9.06
N TYR A 154 -23.70 -1.76 -10.12
CA TYR A 154 -24.37 -1.61 -11.42
C TYR A 154 -25.48 -2.63 -11.66
N ASN A 155 -25.90 -3.38 -10.63
CA ASN A 155 -26.95 -4.39 -10.69
C ASN A 155 -26.80 -5.31 -11.93
N ALA A 156 -25.60 -5.84 -12.11
CA ALA A 156 -25.24 -6.60 -13.30
C ALA A 156 -26.04 -7.91 -13.39
N THR A 157 -26.30 -8.34 -14.62
CA THR A 157 -26.96 -9.62 -14.87
C THR A 157 -26.03 -10.80 -14.55
N ALA A 158 -26.62 -11.97 -14.26
CA ALA A 158 -25.84 -13.16 -13.90
C ALA A 158 -24.84 -13.53 -15.01
N GLY A 159 -23.57 -13.68 -14.63
CA GLY A 159 -22.49 -14.01 -15.56
C GLY A 159 -21.96 -12.83 -16.39
N GLN A 160 -22.42 -11.60 -16.15
CA GLN A 160 -21.89 -10.42 -16.82
C GLN A 160 -20.40 -10.22 -16.48
N PRO A 161 -19.49 -10.31 -17.47
CA PRO A 161 -18.06 -10.41 -17.19
C PRO A 161 -17.39 -9.07 -16.89
N ARG A 162 -18.04 -7.94 -17.23
CA ARG A 162 -17.52 -6.58 -17.08
C ARG A 162 -18.61 -5.52 -17.17
N TYR A 163 -18.25 -4.26 -16.95
CA TYR A 163 -19.12 -3.11 -17.15
C TYR A 163 -19.74 -3.08 -18.56
N ASN A 164 -20.99 -2.64 -18.65
CA ASN A 164 -21.70 -2.47 -19.92
C ASN A 164 -22.50 -1.16 -19.89
N ALA A 165 -22.00 -0.15 -20.60
CA ALA A 165 -22.59 1.19 -20.65
C ALA A 165 -24.06 1.18 -21.10
N SER A 166 -24.43 0.30 -22.03
CA SER A 166 -25.81 0.21 -22.55
C SER A 166 -26.85 -0.19 -21.50
N LEU A 167 -26.42 -0.68 -20.33
CA LEU A 167 -27.30 -1.09 -19.23
C LEU A 167 -27.39 -0.06 -18.09
N VAL A 168 -26.53 0.96 -18.09
CA VAL A 168 -26.34 1.89 -16.95
C VAL A 168 -26.73 3.33 -17.30
N GLY A 169 -26.72 3.71 -18.58
CA GLY A 169 -27.03 5.06 -19.07
C GLY A 169 -25.79 5.85 -19.47
N ASP A 170 -25.95 7.13 -19.77
CA ASP A 170 -24.92 7.97 -20.43
C ASP A 170 -23.93 8.65 -19.48
N THR A 171 -24.03 8.46 -18.16
CA THR A 171 -23.12 9.10 -17.20
C THR A 171 -21.84 8.30 -17.02
N LYS A 172 -20.73 8.84 -17.50
CA LYS A 172 -19.39 8.28 -17.31
C LYS A 172 -18.89 8.52 -15.88
N PRO A 173 -18.33 7.51 -15.19
CA PRO A 173 -17.60 7.76 -13.97
C PRO A 173 -16.29 8.51 -14.26
N VAL A 174 -15.97 9.45 -13.38
CA VAL A 174 -14.66 10.12 -13.36
C VAL A 174 -13.71 9.32 -12.47
N LEU A 175 -12.58 8.92 -13.02
CA LEU A 175 -11.44 8.34 -12.32
C LEU A 175 -10.35 9.40 -12.21
N ARG A 176 -9.61 9.45 -11.10
CA ARG A 176 -8.49 10.38 -10.94
C ARG A 176 -7.16 9.66 -10.79
N THR A 177 -6.10 10.29 -11.27
CA THR A 177 -4.73 9.81 -11.21
C THR A 177 -3.78 10.99 -11.22
N THR A 178 -2.51 10.77 -10.92
CA THR A 178 -1.47 11.79 -11.08
C THR A 178 -0.80 11.71 -12.45
N SER A 179 -0.06 12.75 -12.84
CA SER A 179 0.62 12.78 -14.14
C SER A 179 1.89 11.93 -14.20
N GLN A 180 2.33 11.36 -13.08
CA GLN A 180 3.54 10.55 -13.08
C GLN A 180 3.30 9.22 -13.79
N THR A 181 4.22 8.86 -14.68
CA THR A 181 4.01 7.82 -15.70
C THR A 181 3.53 6.49 -15.11
N ARG A 182 4.13 6.01 -14.00
CA ARG A 182 3.73 4.76 -13.37
C ARG A 182 2.30 4.78 -12.81
N ILE A 183 1.87 5.92 -12.25
CA ILE A 183 0.53 6.09 -11.66
C ILE A 183 -0.53 6.18 -12.76
N LEU A 184 -0.24 6.97 -13.80
CA LEU A 184 -1.10 7.12 -14.97
C LEU A 184 -1.31 5.79 -15.70
N GLN A 185 -0.22 5.04 -15.93
CA GLN A 185 -0.30 3.72 -16.55
C GLN A 185 -1.07 2.72 -15.68
N SER A 186 -0.86 2.74 -14.36
CA SER A 186 -1.65 1.94 -13.42
C SER A 186 -3.15 2.21 -13.55
N ALA A 187 -3.56 3.49 -13.58
CA ALA A 187 -4.96 3.87 -13.78
C ALA A 187 -5.54 3.33 -15.09
N GLN A 188 -4.77 3.39 -16.18
CA GLN A 188 -5.19 2.89 -17.49
C GLN A 188 -5.34 1.36 -17.51
N TYR A 189 -4.40 0.61 -16.93
CA TYR A 189 -4.50 -0.85 -16.85
C TYR A 189 -5.64 -1.29 -15.94
N TRP A 190 -5.82 -0.64 -14.79
CA TRP A 190 -6.95 -0.88 -13.90
C TRP A 190 -8.28 -0.64 -14.62
N ALA A 191 -8.41 0.50 -15.31
CA ALA A 191 -9.62 0.84 -16.06
C ALA A 191 -9.89 -0.18 -17.17
N THR A 192 -8.85 -0.62 -17.88
CA THR A 192 -8.96 -1.69 -18.89
C THR A 192 -9.45 -3.01 -18.27
N GLY A 193 -8.99 -3.35 -17.06
CA GLY A 193 -9.47 -4.51 -16.31
C GLY A 193 -10.96 -4.42 -15.93
N PHE A 194 -11.39 -3.25 -15.46
CA PHE A 194 -12.78 -3.02 -15.02
C PHE A 194 -13.78 -2.87 -16.18
N PHE A 195 -13.45 -2.04 -17.16
CA PHE A 195 -14.33 -1.67 -18.28
C PHE A 195 -14.17 -2.55 -19.52
N GLY A 196 -13.04 -3.26 -19.64
CA GLY A 196 -12.66 -4.06 -20.81
C GLY A 196 -11.72 -3.33 -21.77
N PHE A 197 -11.37 -3.99 -22.88
CA PHE A 197 -10.59 -3.35 -23.95
C PHE A 197 -11.43 -2.34 -24.74
N ASP A 198 -10.76 -1.36 -25.35
CA ASP A 198 -11.36 -0.30 -26.18
C ASP A 198 -12.50 0.45 -25.46
N SER A 199 -12.35 0.63 -24.15
CA SER A 199 -13.39 1.17 -23.27
C SER A 199 -13.11 2.58 -22.77
N ALA A 200 -12.17 3.29 -23.38
CA ALA A 200 -11.79 4.65 -22.98
C ALA A 200 -12.99 5.62 -23.04
N ASP A 201 -14.00 5.33 -23.86
CA ASP A 201 -15.24 6.12 -23.92
C ASP A 201 -16.20 5.85 -22.75
N ASN A 202 -15.94 4.86 -21.90
CA ASN A 202 -16.84 4.49 -20.80
C ASN A 202 -16.53 5.22 -19.47
N TYR A 203 -15.45 5.98 -19.38
CA TYR A 203 -15.03 6.72 -18.19
C TYR A 203 -14.29 8.00 -18.60
N ASP A 204 -14.20 8.96 -17.70
CA ASP A 204 -13.32 10.12 -17.86
C ASP A 204 -12.11 9.93 -16.93
N LEU A 205 -10.89 9.98 -17.49
CA LEU A 205 -9.65 9.91 -16.71
C LEU A 205 -9.11 11.31 -16.49
N PHE A 206 -9.26 11.80 -15.27
CA PHE A 206 -8.78 13.12 -14.87
C PHE A 206 -7.36 13.02 -14.28
N VAL A 207 -6.41 13.67 -14.94
CA VAL A 207 -4.99 13.63 -14.58
C VAL A 207 -4.64 14.91 -13.82
N ILE A 208 -4.24 14.76 -12.56
CA ILE A 208 -3.75 15.86 -11.72
C ILE A 208 -2.22 15.96 -11.90
N PRO A 209 -1.67 17.13 -12.25
CA PRO A 209 -0.22 17.31 -12.35
C PRO A 209 0.52 16.97 -11.03
N GLU A 210 1.71 16.39 -11.16
CA GLU A 210 2.65 16.02 -10.10
C GLU A 210 4.07 16.40 -10.52
N GLY A 211 4.90 16.84 -9.56
CA GLY A 211 6.30 17.21 -9.75
C GLY A 211 6.57 18.72 -9.68
N GLY A 212 5.69 19.49 -9.03
CA GLY A 212 5.80 20.94 -8.93
C GLY A 212 5.42 21.47 -7.55
N VAL A 213 4.53 22.46 -7.52
CA VAL A 213 3.99 23.08 -6.27
C VAL A 213 2.47 23.05 -6.24
N GLU A 214 1.89 22.19 -7.08
CA GLU A 214 0.46 22.07 -7.26
C GLU A 214 -0.20 21.46 -6.03
N ASN A 215 -1.40 21.95 -5.74
CA ASN A 215 -2.27 21.26 -4.79
C ASN A 215 -2.76 19.96 -5.43
N ASN A 216 -2.23 18.84 -4.95
CA ASN A 216 -2.60 17.50 -5.37
C ASN A 216 -2.81 16.61 -4.13
N THR A 217 -4.05 16.15 -3.92
CA THR A 217 -4.41 15.27 -2.80
C THR A 217 -3.90 13.84 -2.96
N LEU A 218 -3.48 13.45 -4.18
CA LEU A 218 -2.95 12.14 -4.54
C LEU A 218 -1.41 12.12 -4.63
N ALA A 219 -0.76 13.28 -4.43
CA ALA A 219 0.68 13.45 -4.34
C ALA A 219 0.98 14.72 -3.51
N SER A 220 0.63 14.68 -2.23
CA SER A 220 0.57 15.89 -1.38
C SER A 220 1.91 16.43 -0.93
N TYR A 221 3.00 15.66 -1.09
CA TYR A 221 4.36 16.08 -0.75
C TYR A 221 4.76 17.37 -1.49
N ASP A 222 4.32 17.55 -2.74
CA ASP A 222 4.57 18.77 -3.53
C ASP A 222 3.93 20.04 -2.92
N ALA A 223 2.78 19.88 -2.25
CA ALA A 223 2.04 20.97 -1.63
C ALA A 223 2.52 21.31 -0.20
N CYS A 224 3.30 20.43 0.43
CA CYS A 224 3.75 20.57 1.81
C CYS A 224 5.23 20.96 1.86
N LYS A 225 5.53 22.27 1.92
CA LYS A 225 6.92 22.76 1.81
C LYS A 225 7.90 22.14 2.83
N ASN A 226 7.47 21.99 4.08
CA ASN A 226 8.33 21.44 5.14
C ASN A 226 8.56 19.93 5.00
N ASP A 227 7.74 19.22 4.22
CA ASP A 227 8.01 17.83 3.88
C ASP A 227 9.33 17.72 3.12
N GLY A 228 9.63 18.66 2.22
CA GLY A 228 10.93 18.74 1.54
C GLY A 228 12.12 19.19 2.41
N ASN A 229 11.94 19.40 3.72
CA ASN A 229 13.06 19.67 4.64
C ASN A 229 13.75 18.36 5.00
N SER A 230 15.06 18.25 4.76
CA SER A 230 15.83 17.02 4.99
C SER A 230 15.71 16.43 6.39
N SER A 231 15.46 17.22 7.43
CA SER A 231 15.28 16.69 8.80
C SER A 231 13.95 15.98 9.03
N MET A 232 12.98 16.19 8.14
CA MET A 232 11.64 15.59 8.18
C MET A 232 11.46 14.59 7.04
N TYR A 233 11.98 14.91 5.86
CA TYR A 233 11.93 14.08 4.66
C TYR A 233 12.64 12.73 4.83
N TYR A 234 13.80 12.73 5.51
CA TYR A 234 14.64 11.54 5.68
C TYR A 234 14.59 10.96 7.10
N LEU A 235 13.54 11.29 7.87
CA LEU A 235 13.49 10.95 9.29
C LEU A 235 13.44 9.44 9.49
N GLY A 236 12.58 8.77 8.73
CA GLY A 236 12.47 7.33 8.61
C GLY A 236 13.70 6.72 7.97
N ASP A 237 14.19 7.24 6.82
CA ASP A 237 15.43 6.75 6.18
C ASP A 237 16.59 6.69 7.18
N TYR A 238 16.81 7.74 7.98
CA TYR A 238 17.88 7.72 8.98
C TYR A 238 17.65 6.68 10.07
N ALA A 239 16.40 6.42 10.47
CA ALA A 239 16.10 5.35 11.43
C ALA A 239 16.41 3.97 10.82
N ALA A 240 16.02 3.74 9.57
CA ALA A 240 16.28 2.52 8.83
C ALA A 240 17.78 2.31 8.56
N ILE A 241 18.51 3.29 8.02
CA ILE A 241 19.96 3.22 7.79
C ILE A 241 20.73 2.89 9.07
N ASN A 242 20.37 3.49 10.20
CA ASN A 242 21.01 3.20 11.48
C ASN A 242 20.64 1.80 12.01
N TYR A 243 19.47 1.29 11.65
CA TYR A 243 19.02 -0.05 12.02
C TYR A 243 19.74 -1.16 11.22
N ILE A 244 19.99 -0.97 9.92
CA ILE A 244 20.52 -1.99 9.00
C ILE A 244 21.73 -2.77 9.58
N PRO A 245 22.78 -2.13 10.15
CA PRO A 245 23.92 -2.85 10.70
C PRO A 245 23.59 -3.81 11.85
N HIS A 246 22.49 -3.59 12.58
CA HIS A 246 22.12 -4.43 13.72
C HIS A 246 21.71 -5.85 13.31
N TYR A 247 21.04 -6.00 12.16
CA TYR A 247 20.57 -7.31 11.69
C TYR A 247 21.44 -7.88 10.56
N LEU A 248 22.05 -7.02 9.72
CA LEU A 248 22.63 -7.46 8.45
C LEU A 248 24.14 -7.72 8.49
N GLN A 249 24.83 -7.29 9.55
CA GLN A 249 26.27 -7.52 9.72
C GLN A 249 26.70 -9.00 9.63
N PRO A 250 25.94 -9.98 10.19
CA PRO A 250 26.22 -11.40 10.00
C PRO A 250 26.13 -11.86 8.54
N ALA A 251 25.11 -11.41 7.79
CA ALA A 251 24.94 -11.72 6.37
C ALA A 251 26.12 -11.19 5.56
N ARG A 252 26.49 -9.92 5.78
CA ARG A 252 27.64 -9.28 5.15
C ARG A 252 28.91 -10.12 5.34
N ASN A 253 29.17 -10.60 6.57
CA ASN A 253 30.36 -11.41 6.85
C ASN A 253 30.32 -12.77 6.16
N ARG A 254 29.15 -13.41 6.10
CA ARG A 254 28.93 -14.68 5.41
C ARG A 254 29.14 -14.55 3.89
N ILE A 255 28.59 -13.50 3.29
CA ILE A 255 28.68 -13.24 1.83
C ILE A 255 30.11 -12.80 1.46
N ALA A 256 30.73 -11.92 2.24
CA ALA A 256 32.10 -11.44 2.00
C ALA A 256 33.15 -12.56 1.99
N ALA A 257 32.91 -13.68 2.67
CA ALA A 257 33.80 -14.84 2.65
C ALA A 257 33.94 -15.51 1.27
N TYR A 258 33.01 -15.24 0.34
CA TYR A 258 33.04 -15.74 -1.03
C TYR A 258 33.48 -14.68 -2.05
N MET A 259 33.75 -13.45 -1.60
CA MET A 259 34.21 -12.38 -2.48
C MET A 259 35.68 -12.59 -2.87
N PRO A 260 36.06 -12.25 -4.11
CA PRO A 260 37.46 -12.33 -4.54
C PRO A 260 38.34 -11.34 -3.76
N GLU A 261 39.63 -11.62 -3.71
CA GLU A 261 40.61 -10.73 -3.08
C GLU A 261 40.55 -9.33 -3.71
N GLY A 262 40.51 -8.29 -2.87
CA GLY A 262 40.39 -6.89 -3.31
C GLY A 262 38.94 -6.39 -3.47
N PHE A 263 37.92 -7.25 -3.39
CA PHE A 263 36.53 -6.81 -3.36
C PHE A 263 36.05 -6.60 -1.91
N GLU A 264 35.90 -5.35 -1.49
CA GLU A 264 35.47 -5.02 -0.13
C GLU A 264 33.95 -4.86 -0.01
N LEU A 265 33.19 -5.92 0.28
CA LEU A 265 31.74 -5.80 0.52
C LEU A 265 31.46 -5.05 1.84
N ASN A 266 30.59 -4.04 1.85
CA ASN A 266 30.12 -3.36 3.06
C ASN A 266 28.64 -3.69 3.39
N VAL A 267 28.11 -3.16 4.49
CA VAL A 267 26.74 -3.46 4.95
C VAL A 267 25.68 -2.87 4.00
N ASN A 268 25.89 -1.65 3.51
CA ASN A 268 24.97 -1.01 2.57
C ASN A 268 24.92 -1.75 1.22
N ASP A 269 26.07 -2.22 0.73
CA ASP A 269 26.12 -3.10 -0.44
C ASP A 269 25.29 -4.38 -0.20
N THR A 270 25.34 -4.92 1.02
CA THR A 270 24.59 -6.13 1.40
C THR A 270 23.09 -5.87 1.46
N TYR A 271 22.67 -4.66 1.88
CA TYR A 271 21.28 -4.24 1.83
C TYR A 271 20.81 -4.07 0.39
N GLY A 272 21.62 -3.43 -0.46
CA GLY A 272 21.39 -3.34 -1.90
C GLY A 272 21.25 -4.72 -2.56
N ILE A 273 21.94 -5.75 -2.08
CA ILE A 273 21.74 -7.13 -2.54
C ILE A 273 20.35 -7.69 -2.15
N GLN A 274 19.81 -7.35 -0.96
CA GLN A 274 18.42 -7.72 -0.59
C GLN A 274 17.41 -7.03 -1.50
N GLU A 275 17.61 -5.74 -1.77
CA GLU A 275 16.75 -4.97 -2.68
C GLU A 275 16.81 -5.50 -4.13
N ILE A 276 18.01 -5.86 -4.64
CA ILE A 276 18.15 -6.48 -5.97
C ILE A 276 17.34 -7.77 -6.05
N CYS A 277 17.38 -8.63 -5.02
CA CYS A 277 16.53 -9.82 -5.00
C CYS A 277 15.04 -9.46 -5.16
N ALA A 278 14.53 -8.55 -4.33
CA ALA A 278 13.12 -8.18 -4.35
C ALA A 278 12.70 -7.54 -5.69
N TYR A 279 13.52 -6.65 -6.24
CA TYR A 279 13.25 -5.97 -7.50
C TYR A 279 13.42 -6.86 -8.74
N GLU A 280 14.41 -7.74 -8.78
CA GLU A 280 14.55 -8.73 -9.86
C GLU A 280 13.39 -9.72 -9.85
N VAL A 281 12.90 -10.15 -8.69
CA VAL A 281 11.70 -10.98 -8.64
C VAL A 281 10.47 -10.18 -9.11
N ALA A 282 10.32 -8.92 -8.69
CA ALA A 282 9.21 -8.08 -9.12
C ALA A 282 9.20 -7.79 -10.63
N ALA A 283 10.38 -7.64 -11.27
CA ALA A 283 10.51 -7.33 -12.69
C ALA A 283 10.61 -8.57 -13.59
N PHE A 284 11.34 -9.60 -13.15
CA PHE A 284 11.72 -10.76 -13.96
C PHE A 284 11.17 -12.09 -13.45
N GLY A 285 10.68 -12.15 -12.20
CA GLY A 285 10.08 -13.32 -11.58
C GLY A 285 11.04 -14.20 -10.77
N THR A 286 12.35 -13.99 -10.87
CA THR A 286 13.37 -14.76 -10.13
C THR A 286 14.63 -13.92 -9.90
N SER A 287 15.41 -14.26 -8.87
CA SER A 287 16.74 -13.68 -8.63
C SER A 287 17.65 -14.66 -7.89
N ASP A 288 18.90 -14.80 -8.34
CA ASP A 288 19.90 -15.65 -7.67
C ASP A 288 20.34 -15.06 -6.31
N PHE A 289 20.20 -13.74 -6.13
CA PHE A 289 20.52 -13.07 -4.87
C PHE A 289 19.63 -13.48 -3.70
N CYS A 290 18.40 -13.93 -3.98
CA CYS A 290 17.42 -14.26 -2.95
C CYS A 290 17.88 -15.40 -2.02
N SER A 291 18.72 -16.31 -2.53
CA SER A 291 19.22 -17.47 -1.79
C SER A 291 20.33 -17.15 -0.78
N LEU A 292 20.73 -15.88 -0.67
CA LEU A 292 21.88 -15.47 0.14
C LEU A 292 21.55 -15.19 1.61
N PHE A 293 20.26 -15.06 1.96
CA PHE A 293 19.80 -14.57 3.27
C PHE A 293 18.95 -15.57 4.03
N THR A 294 19.03 -15.51 5.35
CA THR A 294 18.18 -16.28 6.27
C THR A 294 16.84 -15.59 6.48
N LEU A 295 15.84 -16.30 7.01
CA LEU A 295 14.54 -15.70 7.34
C LEU A 295 14.67 -14.52 8.32
N ALA A 296 15.52 -14.63 9.34
CA ALA A 296 15.70 -13.55 10.32
C ALA A 296 16.32 -12.29 9.68
N GLU A 297 17.14 -12.44 8.65
CA GLU A 297 17.70 -11.30 7.91
C GLU A 297 16.63 -10.65 7.00
N TRP A 298 15.67 -11.42 6.48
CA TRP A 298 14.49 -10.88 5.81
C TRP A 298 13.51 -10.21 6.78
N GLU A 299 13.29 -10.76 7.98
CA GLU A 299 12.52 -10.09 9.04
C GLU A 299 13.15 -8.74 9.45
N GLY A 300 14.48 -8.65 9.43
CA GLY A 300 15.20 -7.40 9.61
C GLY A 300 15.03 -6.43 8.43
N PHE A 301 15.01 -6.92 7.19
CA PHE A 301 14.71 -6.10 6.02
C PHE A 301 13.30 -5.49 6.11
N GLU A 302 12.28 -6.31 6.41
CA GLU A 302 10.91 -5.83 6.65
C GLU A 302 10.89 -4.70 7.69
N TYR A 303 11.53 -4.91 8.84
CA TYR A 303 11.52 -3.92 9.90
C TYR A 303 12.29 -2.63 9.56
N SER A 304 13.32 -2.70 8.70
CA SER A 304 13.96 -1.49 8.20
C SER A 304 12.98 -0.63 7.39
N THR A 305 12.16 -1.27 6.54
CA THR A 305 11.13 -0.57 5.77
C THR A 305 9.97 -0.08 6.64
N ASP A 306 9.62 -0.81 7.71
CA ASP A 306 8.65 -0.37 8.71
C ASP A 306 9.09 0.95 9.35
N LEU A 307 10.37 1.05 9.75
CA LEU A 307 10.95 2.26 10.34
C LEU A 307 10.93 3.44 9.36
N ALA A 308 11.33 3.20 8.11
CA ALA A 308 11.32 4.22 7.06
C ALA A 308 9.91 4.81 6.88
N TYR A 309 8.94 3.98 6.49
CA TYR A 309 7.59 4.44 6.21
C TYR A 309 6.86 5.02 7.42
N TYR A 310 7.12 4.48 8.62
CA TYR A 310 6.52 5.03 9.82
C TYR A 310 7.05 6.43 10.14
N GLY A 311 8.38 6.61 10.01
CA GLY A 311 9.09 7.86 10.27
C GLY A 311 8.86 8.94 9.22
N ASP A 312 8.59 8.56 7.97
CA ASP A 312 8.44 9.51 6.85
C ASP A 312 6.98 9.90 6.60
N TYR A 313 6.03 8.97 6.73
CA TYR A 313 4.66 9.19 6.24
C TYR A 313 3.56 8.97 7.28
N SER A 314 3.88 8.36 8.42
CA SER A 314 2.89 7.94 9.43
C SER A 314 2.86 8.84 10.67
N PHE A 315 2.37 8.30 11.80
CA PHE A 315 2.36 8.96 13.11
C PHE A 315 3.75 9.36 13.59
N GLY A 316 4.81 8.79 13.01
CA GLY A 316 6.19 9.11 13.32
C GLY A 316 6.72 10.42 12.73
N ASN A 317 6.04 10.97 11.72
CA ASN A 317 6.51 12.14 10.97
C ASN A 317 5.80 13.46 11.38
N PRO A 318 6.51 14.60 11.53
CA PRO A 318 5.91 15.92 11.76
C PRO A 318 4.84 16.37 10.75
N THR A 319 4.85 15.83 9.54
CA THR A 319 3.93 16.17 8.45
C THR A 319 2.99 15.02 8.05
N GLY A 320 3.09 13.84 8.67
CA GLY A 320 2.38 12.62 8.22
C GLY A 320 0.85 12.79 8.11
N ARG A 321 0.20 13.46 9.08
CA ARG A 321 -1.23 13.80 8.97
C ARG A 321 -1.50 14.87 7.91
N ALA A 322 -0.59 15.83 7.74
CA ALA A 322 -0.76 16.94 6.82
C ALA A 322 -0.74 16.46 5.36
N GLN A 323 0.04 15.43 5.04
CA GLN A 323 0.05 14.83 3.71
C GLN A 323 -1.30 14.15 3.40
N GLY A 324 -1.87 13.39 4.34
CA GLY A 324 -3.14 12.67 4.11
C GLY A 324 -4.41 13.52 4.20
N ILE A 325 -4.37 14.71 4.84
CA ILE A 325 -5.60 15.44 5.20
C ILE A 325 -6.41 15.92 3.99
N GLY A 326 -5.76 16.22 2.87
CA GLY A 326 -6.46 16.68 1.65
C GLY A 326 -7.40 15.60 1.11
N TYR A 327 -6.93 14.36 0.95
CA TYR A 327 -7.77 13.25 0.53
C TYR A 327 -8.87 12.94 1.56
N VAL A 328 -8.59 13.05 2.87
CA VAL A 328 -9.63 12.89 3.91
C VAL A 328 -10.74 13.93 3.75
N GLN A 329 -10.39 15.19 3.44
CA GLN A 329 -11.39 16.24 3.18
C GLN A 329 -12.24 15.91 1.94
N GLU A 330 -11.63 15.43 0.86
CA GLU A 330 -12.34 14.98 -0.35
C GLU A 330 -13.27 13.79 -0.08
N LEU A 331 -12.81 12.78 0.65
CA LEU A 331 -13.64 11.64 1.07
C LEU A 331 -14.86 12.13 1.85
N LEU A 332 -14.65 12.99 2.85
CA LEU A 332 -15.72 13.58 3.65
C LEU A 332 -16.69 14.40 2.79
N ALA A 333 -16.18 15.17 1.82
CA ALA A 333 -17.00 15.95 0.90
C ALA A 333 -17.91 15.05 0.05
N ARG A 334 -17.39 13.94 -0.49
CA ARG A 334 -18.20 12.95 -1.22
C ARG A 334 -19.24 12.26 -0.33
N LEU A 335 -18.87 11.88 0.91
CA LEU A 335 -19.80 11.27 1.87
C LEU A 335 -20.93 12.22 2.31
N MET A 336 -20.63 13.52 2.40
CA MET A 336 -21.60 14.57 2.72
C MET A 336 -22.33 15.10 1.48
N ASN A 337 -22.00 14.61 0.29
CA ASN A 337 -22.54 15.08 -0.99
C ASN A 337 -22.42 16.60 -1.16
N GLN A 338 -21.19 17.11 -0.96
CA GLN A 338 -20.85 18.53 -1.13
C GLN A 338 -19.50 18.69 -1.85
N THR A 339 -19.33 19.78 -2.56
CA THR A 339 -18.05 20.17 -3.19
C THR A 339 -17.16 20.94 -2.21
N ILE A 340 -15.87 21.10 -2.53
CA ILE A 340 -14.93 21.88 -1.71
C ILE A 340 -14.53 23.16 -2.44
N SER A 341 -14.77 24.32 -1.82
CA SER A 341 -14.51 25.63 -2.41
C SER A 341 -13.32 26.38 -1.81
N VAL A 342 -12.51 25.71 -0.98
CA VAL A 342 -11.35 26.30 -0.30
C VAL A 342 -10.15 25.35 -0.34
N SER A 343 -8.96 25.90 -0.50
CA SER A 343 -7.68 25.18 -0.49
C SER A 343 -6.92 25.50 0.80
N ASN A 344 -7.32 24.88 1.91
CA ASN A 344 -6.66 25.02 3.21
C ASN A 344 -5.67 23.87 3.52
N SER A 345 -5.52 22.94 2.58
CA SER A 345 -4.67 21.75 2.56
C SER A 345 -4.12 21.53 1.13
N SER A 346 -3.68 20.30 0.80
CA SER A 346 -3.35 19.87 -0.57
C SER A 346 -4.56 19.80 -1.52
N VAL A 347 -5.78 20.10 -1.05
CA VAL A 347 -6.99 20.25 -1.89
C VAL A 347 -6.83 21.37 -2.92
N ASN A 348 -7.20 21.08 -4.17
CA ASN A 348 -7.34 22.08 -5.22
C ASN A 348 -8.81 22.47 -5.40
N SER A 349 -9.22 23.57 -4.79
CA SER A 349 -10.62 24.03 -4.82
C SER A 349 -11.13 24.42 -6.20
N THR A 350 -10.26 24.69 -7.18
CA THR A 350 -10.72 24.90 -8.57
C THR A 350 -11.24 23.59 -9.17
N LEU A 351 -10.59 22.48 -8.85
CA LEU A 351 -10.96 21.13 -9.30
C LEU A 351 -12.12 20.58 -8.45
N ASP A 352 -12.07 20.79 -7.14
CA ASP A 352 -13.03 20.19 -6.20
C ASP A 352 -14.35 20.96 -6.07
N SER A 353 -14.45 22.13 -6.70
CA SER A 353 -15.69 22.90 -6.84
C SER A 353 -16.42 22.66 -8.17
N ASP A 354 -15.78 21.99 -9.13
CA ASP A 354 -16.36 21.68 -10.44
C ASP A 354 -16.85 20.22 -10.47
N PRO A 355 -18.16 19.95 -10.63
CA PRO A 355 -18.70 18.60 -10.76
C PRO A 355 -18.13 17.78 -11.92
N ALA A 356 -17.51 18.41 -12.93
CA ALA A 356 -16.86 17.70 -14.03
C ALA A 356 -15.55 17.02 -13.61
N THR A 357 -14.83 17.58 -12.63
CA THR A 357 -13.54 17.06 -12.13
C THR A 357 -13.67 16.43 -10.74
N PHE A 358 -14.69 16.81 -9.98
CA PHE A 358 -15.03 16.25 -8.68
C PHE A 358 -16.53 15.95 -8.59
N PRO A 359 -17.02 14.93 -9.32
CA PRO A 359 -18.42 14.54 -9.25
C PRO A 359 -18.79 13.99 -7.87
N LEU A 360 -20.07 14.09 -7.54
CA LEU A 360 -20.64 13.56 -6.30
C LEU A 360 -21.69 12.49 -6.63
N GLY A 361 -21.95 11.59 -5.70
CA GLY A 361 -22.95 10.53 -5.86
C GLY A 361 -22.61 9.44 -6.88
N GLN A 362 -21.35 9.27 -7.30
CA GLN A 362 -20.97 8.16 -8.18
C GLN A 362 -21.13 6.81 -7.45
N PRO A 363 -21.43 5.70 -8.16
CA PRO A 363 -21.43 4.37 -7.55
C PRO A 363 -20.06 3.96 -7.02
N PHE A 364 -18.98 4.43 -7.65
CA PHE A 364 -17.64 4.27 -7.12
C PHE A 364 -16.74 5.45 -7.48
N TYR A 365 -15.62 5.55 -6.79
CA TYR A 365 -14.52 6.46 -7.09
C TYR A 365 -13.22 5.66 -7.13
N LEU A 366 -12.37 5.97 -8.12
CA LEU A 366 -10.99 5.49 -8.17
C LEU A 366 -10.07 6.69 -8.17
N ASP A 367 -9.14 6.67 -7.23
CA ASP A 367 -8.08 7.64 -7.08
C ASP A 367 -6.73 6.89 -7.03
N MET A 368 -5.95 6.99 -8.10
CA MET A 368 -4.63 6.37 -8.22
C MET A 368 -3.55 7.29 -7.66
N SER A 369 -2.72 6.75 -6.76
CA SER A 369 -1.81 7.48 -5.87
C SER A 369 -0.52 6.68 -5.62
N HIS A 370 0.28 7.15 -4.68
CA HIS A 370 1.52 6.54 -4.18
C HIS A 370 1.30 5.89 -2.81
N ASP A 371 2.22 5.02 -2.41
CA ASP A 371 2.20 4.27 -1.15
C ASP A 371 2.19 5.16 0.09
N ASP A 372 3.12 6.10 0.14
CA ASP A 372 3.25 7.15 1.15
C ASP A 372 1.92 7.85 1.45
N ILE A 373 1.18 8.26 0.42
CA ILE A 373 -0.10 8.96 0.56
C ILE A 373 -1.14 8.06 1.21
N LEU A 374 -1.19 6.76 0.90
CA LEU A 374 -2.12 5.84 1.56
C LEU A 374 -1.82 5.76 3.06
N VAL A 375 -0.54 5.68 3.44
CA VAL A 375 -0.11 5.67 4.85
C VAL A 375 -0.52 6.97 5.55
N SER A 376 -0.18 8.11 4.96
CA SER A 376 -0.56 9.42 5.49
C SER A 376 -2.07 9.61 5.61
N VAL A 377 -2.87 9.05 4.69
CA VAL A 377 -4.35 9.09 4.77
C VAL A 377 -4.88 8.37 6.00
N VAL A 378 -4.38 7.17 6.33
CA VAL A 378 -4.85 6.49 7.56
C VAL A 378 -4.35 7.12 8.84
N THR A 379 -3.17 7.75 8.80
CA THR A 379 -2.69 8.61 9.87
C THR A 379 -3.60 9.83 10.05
N ALA A 380 -3.99 10.50 8.97
CA ALA A 380 -4.92 11.64 9.00
C ALA A 380 -6.33 11.25 9.48
N LEU A 381 -6.82 10.06 9.12
CA LEU A 381 -8.07 9.47 9.63
C LEU A 381 -8.00 9.10 11.13
N SER A 382 -6.82 9.17 11.74
CA SER A 382 -6.57 8.80 13.13
C SER A 382 -6.86 7.33 13.44
N ILE A 383 -6.53 6.41 12.53
CA ILE A 383 -6.66 4.97 12.81
C ILE A 383 -5.51 4.55 13.73
N GLU A 384 -5.70 4.70 15.04
CA GLU A 384 -4.63 4.48 16.04
C GLU A 384 -4.20 3.02 16.21
N TYR A 385 -4.80 2.07 15.49
CA TYR A 385 -4.28 0.70 15.40
C TYR A 385 -2.81 0.68 14.95
N PHE A 386 -2.44 1.58 14.03
CA PHE A 386 -1.09 1.71 13.49
C PHE A 386 -0.20 2.69 14.28
N LYS A 387 -0.70 3.28 15.37
CA LYS A 387 0.05 4.24 16.18
C LYS A 387 0.81 3.49 17.26
N GLU A 388 2.13 3.38 17.10
CA GLU A 388 2.98 2.63 18.01
C GLU A 388 4.39 3.25 18.15
N ASP A 389 5.14 2.82 19.16
CA ASP A 389 6.54 3.22 19.32
C ASP A 389 7.42 2.14 18.69
N LEU A 390 8.14 2.46 17.59
CA LEU A 390 9.05 1.52 16.91
C LEU A 390 10.50 1.76 17.35
N PRO A 391 11.16 0.82 18.06
CA PRO A 391 12.56 0.98 18.48
C PRO A 391 13.56 0.84 17.32
N PHE A 392 14.54 1.74 17.23
CA PHE A 392 15.48 1.81 16.09
C PHE A 392 16.64 0.81 16.15
N THR A 393 16.76 0.04 17.24
CA THR A 393 17.90 -0.88 17.46
C THR A 393 17.48 -2.31 17.81
N GLN A 394 16.18 -2.58 17.88
CA GLN A 394 15.67 -3.88 18.32
C GLN A 394 15.72 -4.93 17.20
N PHE A 395 16.55 -5.96 17.38
CA PHE A 395 16.58 -7.15 16.53
C PHE A 395 16.64 -8.43 17.40
N PRO A 396 15.76 -9.43 17.20
CA PRO A 396 14.68 -9.48 16.19
C PRO A 396 13.56 -8.46 16.47
N PRO A 397 12.83 -8.00 15.43
CA PRO A 397 11.70 -7.08 15.59
C PRO A 397 10.58 -7.72 16.43
N ASP A 398 9.73 -6.90 17.06
CA ASP A 398 8.56 -7.42 17.77
C ASP A 398 7.58 -8.05 16.76
N PRO A 399 7.26 -9.36 16.86
CA PRO A 399 6.30 -9.99 15.97
C PRO A 399 4.86 -9.55 16.22
N LYS A 400 4.58 -8.76 17.27
CA LYS A 400 3.24 -8.23 17.60
C LYS A 400 3.03 -6.78 17.20
N ARG A 401 4.03 -6.13 16.59
CA ARG A 401 3.87 -4.78 16.03
C ARG A 401 2.74 -4.76 15.00
N HIS A 402 2.09 -3.63 14.83
CA HIS A 402 0.94 -3.49 13.93
C HIS A 402 1.33 -2.88 12.58
N PHE A 403 2.39 -2.09 12.56
CA PHE A 403 2.97 -1.48 11.37
C PHE A 403 3.95 -2.46 10.72
N ILE A 404 3.41 -3.28 9.81
CA ILE A 404 4.16 -4.27 9.02
C ILE A 404 3.93 -3.94 7.55
N LEU A 405 4.92 -3.32 6.91
CA LEU A 405 4.77 -2.61 5.65
C LEU A 405 4.38 -3.52 4.49
N SER A 406 4.84 -4.76 4.45
CA SER A 406 4.44 -5.78 3.46
C SER A 406 2.93 -6.07 3.45
N HIS A 407 2.23 -5.80 4.55
CA HIS A 407 0.77 -5.90 4.66
C HIS A 407 0.06 -4.56 4.47
N LEU A 408 0.79 -3.45 4.58
CA LEU A 408 0.28 -2.09 4.40
C LEU A 408 0.49 -1.63 2.96
N THR A 409 1.69 -1.44 2.48
CA THR A 409 1.92 -0.90 1.14
C THR A 409 2.68 -1.84 0.21
N PRO A 410 2.33 -3.13 0.02
CA PRO A 410 2.83 -3.90 -1.13
C PRO A 410 2.47 -3.21 -2.46
N PHE A 411 3.09 -3.60 -3.57
CA PHE A 411 2.73 -3.07 -4.88
C PHE A 411 1.24 -3.26 -5.16
N GLY A 412 0.55 -2.27 -5.74
CA GLY A 412 -0.88 -2.37 -6.05
C GLY A 412 -1.82 -2.33 -4.84
N THR A 413 -1.33 -1.85 -3.69
CA THR A 413 -2.12 -1.66 -2.46
C THR A 413 -3.37 -0.83 -2.71
N ARG A 414 -4.44 -1.12 -1.98
CA ARG A 414 -5.70 -0.38 -2.05
C ARG A 414 -6.37 -0.23 -0.71
N LEU A 415 -6.80 0.99 -0.44
CA LEU A 415 -7.71 1.37 0.64
C LEU A 415 -9.11 1.56 0.06
N GLU A 416 -10.03 0.66 0.42
CA GLU A 416 -11.42 0.66 -0.03
C GLU A 416 -12.32 1.16 1.12
N THR A 417 -12.99 2.30 0.93
CA THR A 417 -14.04 2.80 1.84
C THR A 417 -15.40 2.43 1.27
N GLU A 418 -16.06 1.46 1.88
CA GLU A 418 -17.41 1.02 1.55
C GLU A 418 -18.46 1.90 2.24
N VAL A 419 -19.45 2.37 1.48
CA VAL A 419 -20.70 2.92 2.00
C VAL A 419 -21.77 1.84 1.88
N LEU A 420 -22.35 1.50 3.03
CA LEU A 420 -23.32 0.43 3.19
C LEU A 420 -24.67 1.01 3.60
N GLY A 421 -25.74 0.58 2.93
CA GLY A 421 -27.11 0.83 3.38
C GLY A 421 -27.65 -0.36 4.15
N CYS A 422 -28.30 -0.13 5.28
CA CYS A 422 -28.86 -1.17 6.13
C CYS A 422 -30.30 -0.87 6.53
N ALA A 423 -31.13 -1.92 6.62
CA ALA A 423 -32.50 -1.82 7.10
C ALA A 423 -32.61 -1.56 8.61
N SER A 424 -31.60 -1.94 9.39
CA SER A 424 -31.54 -1.74 10.84
C SER A 424 -30.49 -0.69 11.20
N ALA A 425 -30.77 0.14 12.21
CA ALA A 425 -29.79 1.03 12.82
C ALA A 425 -28.72 0.27 13.62
N ASN A 426 -29.01 -0.98 14.00
CA ASN A 426 -28.12 -1.87 14.74
C ASN A 426 -28.12 -3.25 14.06
N PRO A 427 -27.55 -3.37 12.85
CA PRO A 427 -27.51 -4.65 12.17
C PRO A 427 -26.63 -5.64 12.96
N THR A 428 -27.04 -6.90 13.03
CA THR A 428 -26.31 -7.93 13.77
C THR A 428 -25.04 -8.32 13.03
N ALA A 429 -23.89 -8.16 13.69
CA ALA A 429 -22.58 -8.54 13.16
C ALA A 429 -22.53 -10.03 12.78
N LYS A 430 -21.77 -10.36 11.74
CA LYS A 430 -21.57 -11.74 11.28
C LYS A 430 -20.10 -12.09 11.28
N THR A 431 -19.77 -13.26 11.82
CA THR A 431 -18.37 -13.68 11.97
C THR A 431 -17.72 -14.08 10.65
N LYS A 432 -18.50 -14.58 9.70
CA LYS A 432 -17.97 -15.11 8.43
C LYS A 432 -18.47 -14.28 7.26
N ALA A 433 -17.55 -13.97 6.36
CA ALA A 433 -17.89 -13.50 5.03
C ALA A 433 -18.71 -14.55 4.29
N SER A 434 -19.62 -14.09 3.43
CA SER A 434 -20.44 -14.93 2.57
C SER A 434 -20.41 -14.38 1.16
N THR A 435 -20.38 -15.26 0.15
CA THR A 435 -20.48 -14.86 -1.26
C THR A 435 -21.82 -14.18 -1.52
N THR A 436 -21.79 -12.90 -1.88
CA THR A 436 -22.98 -12.14 -2.28
C THR A 436 -23.17 -12.24 -3.78
N TYR A 437 -24.10 -13.07 -4.27
CA TYR A 437 -24.36 -13.25 -5.71
C TYR A 437 -25.16 -12.09 -6.32
N THR A 438 -26.09 -11.51 -5.56
CA THR A 438 -26.90 -10.35 -5.96
C THR A 438 -27.06 -9.39 -4.77
N LEU A 439 -27.23 -8.10 -5.04
CA LEU A 439 -27.27 -7.06 -4.01
C LEU A 439 -28.37 -7.28 -2.95
N GLY A 440 -29.51 -7.88 -3.33
CA GLY A 440 -30.64 -8.12 -2.43
C GLY A 440 -30.69 -9.50 -1.77
N GLN A 441 -29.70 -10.40 -2.00
CA GLN A 441 -29.82 -11.81 -1.59
C GLN A 441 -29.97 -11.99 -0.07
N ASN A 442 -29.35 -11.10 0.71
CA ASN A 442 -29.33 -11.13 2.17
C ASN A 442 -30.46 -10.30 2.79
N GLY A 443 -31.49 -9.96 2.00
CA GLY A 443 -32.63 -9.16 2.45
C GLY A 443 -32.44 -7.64 2.35
N TYR A 444 -31.30 -7.16 1.84
CA TYR A 444 -31.12 -5.74 1.54
C TYR A 444 -32.12 -5.26 0.47
N LYS A 445 -32.65 -4.06 0.68
CA LYS A 445 -33.48 -3.33 -0.30
C LYS A 445 -33.15 -1.84 -0.17
N ALA A 446 -32.76 -1.19 -1.26
CA ALA A 446 -32.38 0.22 -1.27
C ALA A 446 -33.47 1.13 -0.65
N ASP A 447 -34.73 0.93 -1.03
CA ASP A 447 -35.88 1.70 -0.51
C ASP A 447 -36.14 1.51 0.99
N ASN A 448 -35.56 0.48 1.60
CA ASN A 448 -35.67 0.15 3.02
C ASN A 448 -34.30 0.09 3.70
N ALA A 449 -33.35 0.92 3.26
CA ALA A 449 -32.01 1.01 3.83
C ALA A 449 -31.66 2.44 4.29
N PRO A 450 -32.44 3.02 5.24
CA PRO A 450 -32.23 4.40 5.67
C PRO A 450 -30.97 4.60 6.52
N HIS A 451 -30.39 3.54 7.07
CA HIS A 451 -29.22 3.62 7.94
C HIS A 451 -27.95 3.39 7.13
N LYS A 452 -27.08 4.40 7.05
CA LYS A 452 -25.83 4.33 6.31
C LYS A 452 -24.66 4.03 7.25
N PHE A 453 -23.75 3.17 6.80
CA PHE A 453 -22.54 2.77 7.51
C PHE A 453 -21.32 2.91 6.60
N ILE A 454 -20.18 3.16 7.23
CA ILE A 454 -18.85 3.12 6.63
C ILE A 454 -18.15 1.86 7.10
N ARG A 455 -17.45 1.20 6.18
CA ARG A 455 -16.42 0.20 6.49
C ARG A 455 -15.19 0.50 5.65
N MET A 456 -14.01 0.29 6.20
CA MET A 456 -12.78 0.44 5.44
C MET A 456 -12.04 -0.89 5.37
N ARG A 457 -11.50 -1.19 4.20
CA ARG A 457 -10.63 -2.35 3.96
C ARG A 457 -9.30 -1.88 3.43
N TRP A 458 -8.24 -2.44 3.96
CA TRP A 458 -6.89 -2.21 3.51
C TRP A 458 -6.32 -3.53 3.02
N ASN A 459 -6.13 -3.64 1.69
CA ASN A 459 -5.78 -4.90 1.03
C ASN A 459 -6.69 -6.05 1.50
N GLN A 460 -8.00 -5.83 1.55
CA GLN A 460 -9.04 -6.75 2.08
C GLN A 460 -9.15 -6.98 3.58
N GLY A 461 -8.11 -6.67 4.36
CA GLY A 461 -8.20 -6.66 5.82
C GLY A 461 -9.12 -5.54 6.29
N ILE A 462 -10.08 -5.83 7.16
CA ILE A 462 -10.99 -4.81 7.68
C ILE A 462 -10.27 -3.95 8.71
N LEU A 463 -10.25 -2.64 8.49
CA LEU A 463 -9.64 -1.71 9.43
C LEU A 463 -10.52 -1.54 10.68
N PRO A 464 -9.93 -1.55 11.89
CA PRO A 464 -10.67 -1.39 13.14
C PRO A 464 -11.01 0.09 13.36
N LEU A 465 -12.08 0.59 12.73
CA LEU A 465 -12.53 1.99 12.90
C LEU A 465 -12.81 2.38 14.36
N SER A 466 -12.97 1.41 15.25
CA SER A 466 -13.07 1.61 16.71
C SER A 466 -11.80 2.20 17.34
N THR A 467 -10.65 2.14 16.66
CA THR A 467 -9.42 2.81 17.13
C THR A 467 -9.36 4.28 16.77
N ILE A 468 -10.34 4.81 16.02
CA ILE A 468 -10.47 6.25 15.82
C ILE A 468 -10.89 6.88 17.16
N PRO A 469 -10.15 7.88 17.68
CA PRO A 469 -10.47 8.51 18.95
C PRO A 469 -11.88 9.12 19.01
N GLY A 470 -12.45 9.19 20.22
CA GLY A 470 -13.75 9.83 20.48
C GLY A 470 -14.94 8.87 20.64
N GLY A 471 -14.76 7.55 20.44
CA GLY A 471 -15.78 6.54 20.78
C GLY A 471 -17.00 6.53 19.85
N HIS A 472 -16.85 7.02 18.61
CA HIS A 472 -17.96 7.12 17.65
C HIS A 472 -18.22 5.82 16.87
N CYS A 473 -17.21 4.96 16.74
CA CYS A 473 -17.20 3.79 15.84
C CYS A 473 -16.94 2.45 16.58
N GLU A 474 -17.62 2.20 17.71
CA GLU A 474 -17.31 1.10 18.64
C GLU A 474 -17.80 -0.31 18.21
N ARG A 475 -18.09 -0.54 16.93
CA ARG A 475 -18.64 -1.83 16.50
C ARG A 475 -17.55 -2.87 16.26
N LEU A 476 -17.82 -4.09 16.70
CA LEU A 476 -16.91 -5.25 16.57
C LEU A 476 -16.71 -5.76 15.13
N ASP A 477 -17.53 -5.32 14.18
CA ASP A 477 -17.48 -5.71 12.77
C ASP A 477 -16.83 -4.67 11.85
N GLY A 478 -16.16 -3.68 12.44
CA GLY A 478 -15.49 -2.59 11.71
C GLY A 478 -16.45 -1.64 11.00
N LEU A 479 -17.78 -1.78 11.21
CA LEU A 479 -18.76 -0.81 10.72
C LEU A 479 -18.81 0.42 11.62
N CYS A 480 -19.00 1.59 11.03
CA CYS A 480 -19.32 2.81 11.75
C CYS A 480 -20.55 3.48 11.13
N PRO A 481 -21.58 3.89 11.90
CA PRO A 481 -22.65 4.71 11.34
C PRO A 481 -22.06 5.92 10.62
N MET A 482 -22.49 6.22 9.40
CA MET A 482 -21.84 7.23 8.55
C MET A 482 -21.82 8.62 9.21
N ALA A 483 -22.90 9.00 9.90
CA ALA A 483 -22.95 10.24 10.66
C ALA A 483 -21.94 10.28 11.81
N ASN A 484 -21.71 9.14 12.48
CA ASN A 484 -20.73 9.02 13.55
C ASN A 484 -19.30 9.08 13.00
N PHE A 485 -19.04 8.44 11.85
CA PHE A 485 -17.76 8.54 11.16
C PHE A 485 -17.46 9.99 10.75
N ILE A 486 -18.40 10.69 10.13
CA ILE A 486 -18.24 12.11 9.78
C ILE A 486 -17.96 12.95 11.04
N THR A 487 -18.69 12.67 12.14
CA THR A 487 -18.48 13.36 13.43
C THR A 487 -17.08 13.10 14.00
N SER A 488 -16.58 11.86 13.94
CA SER A 488 -15.24 11.53 14.44
C SER A 488 -14.13 12.24 13.67
N GLN A 489 -14.38 12.58 12.40
CA GLN A 489 -13.43 13.31 11.56
C GLN A 489 -13.55 14.84 11.66
N ALA A 490 -14.47 15.39 12.45
CA ALA A 490 -14.70 16.85 12.55
C ALA A 490 -13.43 17.63 12.96
N ASN A 491 -12.55 17.01 13.75
CA ASN A 491 -11.29 17.61 14.20
C ASN A 491 -10.07 17.20 13.36
N ALA A 492 -10.22 16.39 12.30
CA ALA A 492 -9.10 15.86 11.54
C ALA A 492 -8.19 16.97 10.96
N SER A 493 -8.78 18.05 10.44
CA SER A 493 -8.01 19.20 9.94
C SER A 493 -7.24 19.96 11.03
N ALA A 494 -7.81 20.04 12.24
CA ALA A 494 -7.13 20.67 13.38
C ALA A 494 -5.97 19.80 13.89
N LEU A 495 -6.16 18.47 13.94
CA LEU A 495 -5.11 17.51 14.30
C LEU A 495 -3.97 17.49 13.28
N ALA A 496 -4.29 17.54 11.99
CA ALA A 496 -3.28 17.62 10.93
C ALA A 496 -2.48 18.93 10.97
N ASN A 497 -3.05 19.99 11.55
CA ASN A 497 -2.41 21.30 11.71
C ASN A 497 -1.68 21.79 10.45
N TYR A 498 -2.29 21.55 9.27
CA TYR A 498 -1.64 21.60 7.96
C TYR A 498 -0.80 22.86 7.74
N GLN A 499 -1.34 24.03 8.07
CA GLN A 499 -0.65 25.30 7.84
C GLN A 499 0.64 25.43 8.64
N TYR A 500 0.64 25.00 9.90
CA TYR A 500 1.84 25.05 10.71
C TYR A 500 2.81 23.90 10.38
N ALA A 501 2.30 22.67 10.20
CA ALA A 501 3.13 21.53 9.82
C ALA A 501 3.84 21.77 8.48
N CYS A 502 3.13 22.23 7.44
CA CYS A 502 3.70 22.38 6.10
C CYS A 502 4.46 23.70 5.88
N PHE A 503 4.12 24.79 6.59
CA PHE A 503 4.70 26.12 6.31
C PHE A 503 5.20 26.87 7.54
N GLY A 504 5.01 26.33 8.74
CA GLY A 504 5.52 26.89 9.97
C GLY A 504 7.04 26.92 9.99
N ASN A 505 7.61 27.88 10.72
CA ASN A 505 9.04 27.94 10.94
C ASN A 505 9.40 27.16 12.21
N TYR A 506 9.79 25.90 12.05
CA TYR A 506 10.30 25.05 13.13
C TYR A 506 11.42 24.15 12.62
N THR A 507 12.32 23.77 13.52
CA THR A 507 13.32 22.73 13.29
C THR A 507 12.90 21.48 14.02
N PHE A 508 13.09 20.33 13.38
CA PHE A 508 12.94 19.04 14.03
C PHE A 508 14.34 18.49 14.33
N GLU A 509 14.72 18.49 15.62
CA GLU A 509 16.08 18.12 16.06
C GLU A 509 16.11 16.80 16.85
N GLY A 510 15.02 16.02 16.83
CA GLY A 510 14.89 14.80 17.61
C GLY A 510 15.47 13.58 16.87
N PRO A 511 16.25 12.72 17.55
CA PRO A 511 16.59 11.38 17.04
C PRO A 511 15.43 10.39 17.23
N GLU A 512 14.24 10.88 17.57
CA GLU A 512 13.05 10.09 17.87
C GLU A 512 11.92 10.56 16.98
N PHE A 513 11.00 9.67 16.65
CA PHE A 513 9.79 10.02 15.93
C PHE A 513 8.85 10.90 16.77
N VAL A 514 8.08 11.76 16.10
CA VAL A 514 6.90 12.34 16.77
C VAL A 514 5.88 11.23 17.04
N LYS A 515 4.92 11.49 17.94
CA LYS A 515 3.95 10.45 18.34
C LYS A 515 2.59 10.57 17.67
N ASP A 516 2.29 11.70 17.03
CA ASP A 516 0.94 11.98 16.56
C ASP A 516 0.88 12.43 15.10
N GLY A 517 1.95 12.25 14.32
CA GLY A 517 1.94 12.56 12.88
C GLY A 517 1.78 14.05 12.57
N THR A 518 2.13 14.93 13.52
CA THR A 518 1.93 16.38 13.43
C THR A 518 2.82 17.11 14.42
N VAL A 519 2.92 18.43 14.29
CA VAL A 519 3.56 19.34 15.27
C VAL A 519 2.66 20.53 15.56
N PHE A 520 2.80 21.11 16.75
CA PHE A 520 2.06 22.31 17.17
C PHE A 520 3.03 23.41 17.62
N GLN A 521 2.61 24.66 17.43
CA GLN A 521 3.37 25.81 17.91
C GLN A 521 3.46 25.77 19.44
N SER A 522 4.69 25.73 19.96
CA SER A 522 5.01 25.73 21.40
C SER A 522 4.58 27.01 22.10
#